data_AF-A0AAW1NCA2-F1
#
_entry.id   AF-A0AAW1NCA2-F1
#
_cell.length_a   1.000
_cell.length_b   1.000
_cell.length_c   1.000
_cell.angle_alpha   90.00
_cell.angle_beta   90.00
_cell.angle_gamma   90.00
#
_symmetry.space_group_name_H-M   'P 1'
#
loop_
_entity.id
_entity.type
_entity.pdbx_description
1 polymer ?
#
loop_
_entity_poly.entity_id
_entity_poly.type
_entity_poly.pdbx_seq_one_letter_code
_entity_poly.pdbx_strand_id
1 'polypeptide(L)'
;MCRDVLPVRSRLAHIGLNVTLECCVCGCYQEDQAHLFYDCVYVRLVVAGVLKVMEIDFRVGVSCWLEWSQTIDADKSTRRVLLTLIKATLYWTWNQRNYARLERKLWRPEKLIKLICNDIVPRLRMYLRRKRCHSLGKWVQRLIIV
;
A
#
# COMPACT_ATOMS: atom_id res chain seq x y z
N MET A 1 9.34 10.98 10.19
CA MET A 1 8.69 10.71 11.49
C MET A 1 7.17 10.67 11.32
N CYS A 2 6.60 9.49 11.05
CA CYS A 2 5.16 9.29 11.17
C CYS A 2 4.89 9.04 12.66
N ARG A 3 4.09 9.89 13.31
CA ARG A 3 3.84 9.78 14.76
C ARG A 3 3.10 8.47 15.07
N ASP A 4 3.40 7.83 16.21
CA ASP A 4 2.76 6.62 16.75
C ASP A 4 1.29 6.82 17.18
N VAL A 5 0.47 7.37 16.27
CA VAL A 5 -0.93 7.74 16.51
C VAL A 5 -1.88 6.68 15.97
N LEU A 6 -1.42 5.78 15.09
CA LEU A 6 -2.28 4.76 14.52
C LEU A 6 -2.70 3.74 15.61
N PRO A 7 -4.01 3.44 15.75
CA PRO A 7 -4.52 2.51 16.75
C PRO A 7 -4.29 1.04 16.33
N VAL A 8 -3.02 0.64 16.27
CA VAL A 8 -2.55 -0.75 16.12
C VAL A 8 -2.63 -1.49 17.45
N ARG A 9 -2.70 -2.83 17.45
CA ARG A 9 -2.94 -3.60 18.70
C ARG A 9 -1.86 -3.37 19.76
N SER A 10 -0.58 -3.29 19.37
CA SER A 10 0.50 -2.97 20.31
C SER A 10 0.28 -1.65 21.06
N ARG A 11 -0.20 -0.62 20.35
CA ARG A 11 -0.52 0.68 20.95
C ARG A 11 -1.75 0.61 21.84
N LEU A 12 -2.78 -0.14 21.45
CA LEU A 12 -3.99 -0.33 22.26
C LEU A 12 -3.68 -1.07 23.58
N ALA A 13 -2.85 -2.11 23.52
CA ALA A 13 -2.37 -2.81 24.71
C ALA A 13 -1.55 -1.88 25.62
N HIS A 14 -0.69 -1.06 25.04
CA HIS A 14 0.12 -0.09 25.79
C HIS A 14 -0.73 0.97 26.54
N ILE A 15 -1.91 1.33 26.04
CA ILE A 15 -2.85 2.23 26.74
C ILE A 15 -3.81 1.49 27.70
N GLY A 16 -3.55 0.21 28.00
CA GLY A 16 -4.28 -0.56 29.01
C GLY A 16 -5.51 -1.30 28.52
N LEU A 17 -5.76 -1.37 27.21
CA LEU A 17 -6.86 -2.18 26.68
C LEU A 17 -6.47 -3.66 26.65
N ASN A 18 -7.36 -4.54 27.12
CA ASN A 18 -7.19 -5.98 27.01
C ASN A 18 -7.48 -6.44 25.56
N VAL A 19 -6.44 -6.46 24.72
CA VAL A 19 -6.49 -6.92 23.33
C VAL A 19 -5.39 -7.95 23.08
N THR A 20 -5.65 -8.92 22.21
CA THR A 20 -4.58 -9.78 21.66
C THR A 20 -3.54 -8.91 20.96
N LEU A 21 -2.27 -9.31 21.00
CA LEU A 21 -1.20 -8.63 20.28
C LEU A 21 -1.06 -9.11 18.84
N GLU A 22 -1.62 -10.26 18.48
CA GLU A 22 -1.48 -10.85 17.14
C GLU A 22 -2.01 -9.92 16.04
N CYS A 23 -1.44 -9.99 14.85
CA CYS A 23 -1.93 -9.25 13.69
C CYS A 23 -3.30 -9.77 13.27
N CYS A 24 -4.31 -8.90 13.17
CA CYS A 24 -5.63 -9.35 12.71
C CYS A 24 -5.67 -9.73 11.23
N VAL A 25 -4.62 -9.42 10.49
CA VAL A 25 -4.51 -9.68 9.05
C VAL A 25 -3.78 -10.99 8.77
N CYS A 26 -2.58 -11.19 9.34
CA CYS A 26 -1.81 -12.42 9.10
C CYS A 26 -1.96 -13.47 10.21
N GLY A 27 -2.28 -13.07 11.45
CA GLY A 27 -2.37 -13.97 12.61
C GLY A 27 -1.02 -14.53 13.10
N CYS A 28 0.12 -14.13 12.54
CA CYS A 28 1.41 -14.79 12.82
C CYS A 28 2.35 -14.00 13.76
N TYR A 29 2.22 -12.67 13.82
CA TYR A 29 3.15 -11.79 14.54
C TYR A 29 2.40 -10.68 15.26
N GLN A 30 3.08 -9.94 16.13
CA GLN A 30 2.50 -8.78 16.80
C GLN A 30 2.07 -7.70 15.80
N GLU A 31 0.87 -7.12 15.99
CA GLU A 31 0.42 -5.96 15.24
C GLU A 31 1.03 -4.67 15.80
N ASP A 32 2.07 -4.18 15.13
CA ASP A 32 2.51 -2.80 15.21
C ASP A 32 2.47 -2.14 13.81
N GLN A 33 2.88 -0.87 13.72
CA GLN A 33 2.87 -0.16 12.45
C GLN A 33 3.85 -0.76 11.44
N ALA A 34 5.05 -1.16 11.90
CA ALA A 34 6.08 -1.69 11.03
C ALA A 34 5.63 -3.02 10.42
N HIS A 35 5.13 -3.91 11.27
CA HIS A 35 4.55 -5.17 10.86
C HIS A 35 3.38 -4.95 9.90
N LEU A 36 2.41 -4.10 10.24
CA LEU A 36 1.20 -3.92 9.45
C LEU A 36 1.49 -3.43 8.02
N PHE A 37 2.47 -2.54 7.82
CA PHE A 37 2.71 -1.92 6.52
C PHE A 37 3.90 -2.52 5.74
N TYR A 38 4.82 -3.23 6.40
CA TYR A 38 6.07 -3.67 5.78
C TYR A 38 6.32 -5.17 5.95
N ASP A 39 6.20 -5.71 7.16
CA ASP A 39 6.64 -7.09 7.42
C ASP A 39 5.52 -8.13 7.28
N CYS A 40 4.26 -7.70 7.35
CA CYS A 40 3.10 -8.58 7.29
C CYS A 40 3.09 -9.36 5.97
N VAL A 41 3.16 -10.70 6.07
CA VAL A 41 3.13 -11.63 4.92
C VAL A 41 1.98 -11.31 3.98
N TYR A 42 0.79 -11.09 4.53
CA TYR A 42 -0.39 -10.78 3.73
C TYR A 42 -0.21 -9.49 2.93
N VAL A 43 0.30 -8.44 3.58
CA VAL A 43 0.48 -7.13 2.95
C VAL A 43 1.60 -7.16 1.91
N ARG A 44 2.68 -7.92 2.15
CA ARG A 44 3.74 -8.15 1.17
C ARG A 44 3.22 -8.83 -0.10
N LEU A 45 2.32 -9.80 0.02
CA LEU A 45 1.68 -10.44 -1.13
C LEU A 45 0.81 -9.45 -1.93
N VAL A 46 0.03 -8.62 -1.24
CA VAL A 46 -0.82 -7.59 -1.87
C VAL A 46 0.04 -6.58 -2.62
N VAL A 47 1.09 -6.07 -1.97
CA VAL A 47 2.06 -5.18 -2.60
C VAL A 47 2.65 -5.80 -3.85
N ALA A 48 3.19 -7.02 -3.74
CA ALA A 48 3.84 -7.69 -4.87
C ALA A 48 2.87 -7.85 -6.05
N GLY A 49 1.61 -8.21 -5.77
CA GLY A 49 0.56 -8.29 -6.77
C GLY A 49 0.22 -6.94 -7.40
N VAL A 50 0.11 -5.88 -6.60
CA VAL A 50 -0.13 -4.52 -7.11
C VAL A 50 1.01 -4.04 -7.99
N LEU A 51 2.26 -4.21 -7.56
CA LEU A 51 3.44 -3.84 -8.36
C LEU A 51 3.51 -4.64 -9.67
N LYS A 52 3.17 -5.93 -9.63
CA LYS A 52 3.08 -6.78 -10.81
C LYS A 52 2.01 -6.29 -11.79
N VAL A 53 0.80 -5.95 -11.32
CA VAL A 53 -0.28 -5.40 -12.16
C VAL A 53 0.13 -4.06 -12.79
N MET A 54 0.89 -3.25 -12.06
CA MET A 54 1.36 -1.95 -12.53
C MET A 54 2.64 -2.04 -13.38
N GLU A 55 3.21 -3.23 -13.56
CA GLU A 55 4.50 -3.46 -14.24
C GLU A 55 5.63 -2.58 -13.70
N ILE A 56 5.66 -2.38 -12.38
CA ILE A 56 6.70 -1.59 -11.72
C ILE A 56 7.79 -2.54 -11.25
N ASP A 57 8.97 -2.44 -11.88
CA ASP A 57 10.19 -3.09 -11.39
C ASP A 57 10.66 -2.41 -10.10
N PHE A 58 10.11 -2.88 -8.99
CA PHE A 58 10.49 -2.48 -7.66
C PHE A 58 11.60 -3.41 -7.17
N ARG A 59 12.79 -2.88 -6.90
CA ARG A 59 13.83 -3.65 -6.20
C ARG A 59 13.40 -3.80 -4.74
N VAL A 60 12.86 -4.98 -4.45
CA VAL A 60 12.37 -5.39 -3.12
C VAL A 60 13.53 -5.33 -2.13
N GLY A 61 13.38 -4.49 -1.10
CA GLY A 61 14.35 -4.33 -0.01
C GLY A 61 14.04 -3.18 0.93
N VAL A 62 12.97 -2.42 0.71
CA VAL A 62 12.66 -1.25 1.53
C VAL A 62 11.68 -1.63 2.64
N SER A 63 12.18 -1.63 3.87
CA SER A 63 11.43 -1.71 5.12
C SER A 63 10.50 -0.51 5.34
N CYS A 64 10.51 0.49 4.45
CA CYS A 64 9.73 1.71 4.57
C CYS A 64 9.38 2.32 3.19
N TRP A 65 8.11 2.20 2.77
CA TRP A 65 7.55 2.89 1.59
C TRP A 65 7.82 4.40 1.58
N LEU A 66 7.88 5.01 2.78
CA LEU A 66 8.12 6.44 2.95
C LEU A 66 9.55 6.82 2.61
N GLU A 67 10.54 6.04 3.08
CA GLU A 67 11.95 6.23 2.77
C GLU A 67 12.19 6.00 1.28
N TRP A 68 11.60 4.94 0.72
CA TRP A 68 11.68 4.71 -0.72
C TRP A 68 11.20 5.92 -1.51
N SER A 69 10.03 6.48 -1.17
CA SER A 69 9.45 7.65 -1.84
C SER A 69 10.33 8.89 -1.81
N GLN A 70 11.29 8.96 -0.87
CA GLN A 70 12.27 10.03 -0.76
C GLN A 70 13.51 9.76 -1.60
N THR A 71 13.90 8.49 -1.77
CA THR A 71 15.07 8.06 -2.56
C THR A 71 14.84 7.96 -4.07
N ILE A 72 13.58 8.01 -4.53
CA ILE A 72 13.25 7.89 -5.95
C ILE A 72 13.75 9.13 -6.71
N ASP A 73 14.81 8.93 -7.49
CA ASP A 73 15.22 9.85 -8.55
C ASP A 73 14.32 9.64 -9.77
N ALA A 74 13.19 10.35 -9.79
CA ALA A 74 12.25 10.33 -10.89
C ALA A 74 11.66 11.71 -11.14
N ASP A 75 11.21 11.94 -12.37
CA ASP A 75 10.52 13.17 -12.73
C ASP A 75 9.25 13.36 -11.87
N LYS A 76 8.80 14.62 -11.80
CA LYS A 76 7.65 15.02 -10.97
C LYS A 76 6.38 14.20 -11.23
N SER A 77 6.16 13.75 -12.47
CA SER A 77 4.97 12.98 -12.85
C SER A 77 5.10 11.54 -12.37
N THR A 78 6.21 10.89 -12.64
CA THR A 78 6.49 9.52 -12.16
C THR A 78 6.47 9.46 -10.63
N ARG A 79 7.10 10.42 -9.95
CA ARG A 79 7.04 10.52 -8.48
C ARG A 79 5.62 10.64 -7.96
N ARG A 80 4.76 11.43 -8.63
CA ARG A 80 3.36 11.56 -8.22
C ARG A 80 2.60 10.24 -8.39
N VAL A 81 2.80 9.52 -9.50
CA VAL A 81 2.20 8.21 -9.74
C VAL A 81 2.56 7.23 -8.62
N LEU A 82 3.85 7.14 -8.28
CA LEU A 82 4.35 6.25 -7.23
C LEU A 82 3.80 6.63 -5.85
N LEU A 83 3.78 7.93 -5.51
CA LEU A 83 3.17 8.39 -4.26
C LEU A 83 1.68 8.09 -4.18
N THR A 84 0.94 8.20 -5.28
CA THR A 84 -0.49 7.83 -5.34
C THR A 84 -0.67 6.33 -5.09
N LEU A 85 0.17 5.49 -5.70
CA LEU A 85 0.16 4.05 -5.50
C LEU A 85 0.41 3.66 -4.03
N ILE A 86 1.45 4.25 -3.43
CA ILE A 86 1.79 4.03 -2.01
C ILE A 86 0.62 4.42 -1.12
N LYS A 87 0.06 5.62 -1.32
CA LYS A 87 -1.07 6.12 -0.51
C LYS A 87 -2.28 5.21 -0.60
N ALA A 88 -2.65 4.77 -1.80
CA ALA A 88 -3.77 3.85 -1.99
C ALA A 88 -3.52 2.50 -1.30
N THR A 89 -2.30 1.95 -1.44
CA THR A 89 -1.92 0.70 -0.79
C THR A 89 -2.00 0.80 0.73
N LEU A 90 -1.45 1.87 1.33
CA LEU A 90 -1.55 2.13 2.77
C LEU A 90 -3.02 2.24 3.23
N TYR A 91 -3.84 2.99 2.49
CA TYR A 91 -5.25 3.15 2.79
C TYR A 91 -6.01 1.82 2.76
N TRP A 92 -5.85 1.05 1.69
CA TRP A 92 -6.56 -0.22 1.53
C TRP A 92 -6.08 -1.31 2.50
N THR A 93 -4.78 -1.32 2.84
CA THR A 93 -4.26 -2.17 3.93
C THR A 93 -4.89 -1.81 5.27
N TRP A 94 -4.97 -0.52 5.61
CA TRP A 94 -5.64 -0.07 6.83
C TRP A 94 -7.14 -0.42 6.83
N ASN A 95 -7.80 -0.28 5.67
CA ASN A 95 -9.20 -0.64 5.51
C ASN A 95 -9.42 -2.15 5.72
N GLN A 96 -8.59 -3.00 5.11
CA GLN A 96 -8.62 -4.46 5.30
C GLN A 96 -8.38 -4.84 6.78
N ARG A 97 -7.43 -4.19 7.45
CA ARG A 97 -7.20 -4.35 8.88
C ARG A 97 -8.49 -4.06 9.67
N ASN A 98 -9.19 -2.96 9.35
CA ASN A 98 -10.43 -2.60 10.03
C ASN A 98 -11.56 -3.62 9.78
N TYR A 99 -11.72 -4.10 8.55
CA TYR A 99 -12.64 -5.19 8.23
C TYR A 99 -12.33 -6.47 9.01
N ALA A 100 -11.06 -6.85 9.11
CA ALA A 100 -10.65 -8.01 9.87
C ALA A 100 -10.92 -7.83 11.38
N ARG A 101 -10.74 -6.61 11.91
CA ARG A 101 -10.97 -6.31 13.33
C ARG A 101 -12.45 -6.22 13.70
N LEU A 102 -13.25 -5.49 12.93
CA LEU A 102 -14.65 -5.15 13.27
C LEU A 102 -15.63 -6.20 12.75
N GLU A 103 -15.40 -6.72 11.54
CA GLU A 103 -16.33 -7.63 10.86
C GLU A 103 -15.80 -9.07 10.79
N ARG A 104 -14.62 -9.36 11.36
CA ARG A 104 -13.92 -10.66 11.25
C ARG A 104 -13.79 -11.13 9.79
N LYS A 105 -13.65 -10.17 8.88
CA LYS A 105 -13.64 -10.41 7.43
C LYS A 105 -12.28 -10.13 6.83
N LEU A 106 -11.56 -11.19 6.50
CA LEU A 106 -10.30 -11.11 5.77
C LEU A 106 -10.53 -11.40 4.28
N TRP A 107 -10.31 -10.42 3.41
CA TRP A 107 -10.36 -10.70 1.97
C TRP A 107 -9.09 -11.44 1.55
N ARG A 108 -9.19 -12.28 0.53
CA ARG A 108 -7.99 -12.85 -0.09
C ARG A 108 -7.15 -11.73 -0.73
N PRO A 109 -5.80 -11.86 -0.79
CA PRO A 109 -4.93 -10.84 -1.36
C PRO A 109 -5.38 -10.36 -2.75
N GLU A 110 -5.87 -11.27 -3.61
CA GLU A 110 -6.29 -10.96 -4.97
C GLU A 110 -7.46 -9.97 -5.02
N LYS A 111 -8.37 -10.05 -4.03
CA LYS A 111 -9.47 -9.10 -3.93
C LYS A 111 -8.96 -7.72 -3.52
N LEU A 112 -8.03 -7.64 -2.57
CA LEU A 112 -7.47 -6.35 -2.15
C LEU A 112 -6.64 -5.71 -3.26
N ILE A 113 -5.84 -6.52 -3.98
CA ILE A 113 -5.12 -6.08 -5.19
C ILE A 113 -6.10 -5.47 -6.20
N LYS A 114 -7.19 -6.17 -6.53
CA LYS A 114 -8.21 -5.66 -7.45
C LYS A 114 -8.83 -4.34 -6.97
N LEU A 115 -9.13 -4.21 -5.67
CA LEU A 115 -9.68 -2.97 -5.11
C LEU A 115 -8.69 -1.81 -5.24
N ILE A 116 -7.41 -2.03 -4.90
CA ILE A 116 -6.36 -1.03 -5.05
C ILE A 116 -6.22 -0.61 -6.51
N CYS A 117 -6.10 -1.58 -7.43
CA CYS A 117 -5.95 -1.30 -8.86
C CYS A 117 -7.16 -0.56 -9.44
N ASN A 118 -8.38 -0.97 -9.10
CA ASN A 118 -9.61 -0.30 -9.54
C ASN A 118 -9.73 1.14 -9.01
N ASP A 119 -9.17 1.41 -7.83
CA ASP A 119 -9.15 2.76 -7.25
C ASP A 119 -8.09 3.66 -7.90
N ILE A 120 -6.89 3.15 -8.17
CA ILE A 120 -5.77 3.96 -8.66
C ILE A 120 -5.77 4.13 -10.18
N VAL A 121 -6.06 3.09 -10.95
CA VAL A 121 -5.83 3.08 -12.40
C VAL A 121 -6.64 4.19 -13.10
N PRO A 122 -7.94 4.38 -12.80
CA PRO A 122 -8.71 5.48 -13.39
C PRO A 122 -8.13 6.85 -13.04
N ARG A 123 -7.72 7.06 -11.78
CA ARG A 123 -7.15 8.33 -11.30
C ARG A 123 -5.83 8.64 -12.01
N LEU A 124 -4.97 7.63 -12.15
CA LEU A 124 -3.71 7.75 -12.88
C LEU A 124 -3.97 8.04 -14.35
N ARG A 125 -4.86 7.30 -15.02
CA ARG A 125 -5.23 7.53 -16.42
C ARG A 125 -5.69 8.98 -16.66
N MET A 126 -6.57 9.51 -15.80
CA MET A 126 -7.02 10.90 -15.87
C MET A 126 -5.86 11.90 -15.71
N TYR A 127 -4.97 11.67 -14.73
CA TYR A 127 -3.82 12.53 -14.49
C TYR A 127 -2.86 12.55 -15.70
N LEU A 128 -2.56 11.37 -16.26
CA LEU A 128 -1.61 11.22 -17.35
C LEU A 128 -2.16 11.81 -18.67
N ARG A 129 -3.46 11.62 -18.96
CA ARG A 129 -4.12 12.23 -20.13
C ARG A 129 -4.01 13.75 -20.13
N ARG A 130 -4.17 14.41 -18.97
CA ARG A 130 -4.07 15.87 -18.85
C ARG A 130 -2.65 16.42 -19.06
N LYS A 131 -1.64 15.60 -18.79
CA LYS A 131 -0.24 16.04 -18.73
C LYS A 131 0.51 15.96 -20.07
N ARG A 132 -0.06 15.34 -21.13
CA ARG A 132 0.58 15.10 -22.46
C ARG A 132 2.10 14.90 -22.34
N CYS A 133 2.51 13.96 -21.47
CA CYS A 133 3.89 13.90 -21.00
C CYS A 133 4.63 12.75 -21.69
N HIS A 134 5.53 13.08 -22.61
CA HIS A 134 6.37 12.11 -23.31
C HIS A 134 7.43 11.46 -22.41
N SER A 135 7.72 12.03 -21.24
CA SER A 135 8.76 11.57 -20.31
C SER A 135 8.28 10.53 -19.29
N LEU A 136 7.03 10.08 -19.37
CA LEU A 136 6.53 9.01 -18.52
C LEU A 136 7.24 7.71 -18.89
N GLY A 137 7.78 6.99 -17.89
CA GLY A 137 8.40 5.68 -18.12
C GLY A 137 7.48 4.76 -18.94
N LYS A 138 8.05 3.90 -19.78
CA LYS A 138 7.30 3.04 -20.73
C LYS A 138 6.15 2.25 -20.08
N TRP A 139 6.27 1.89 -18.80
CA TRP A 139 5.22 1.21 -18.02
C TRP A 139 4.00 2.11 -17.73
N VAL A 140 4.21 3.40 -17.44
CA VAL A 140 3.14 4.37 -17.18
C VAL A 140 2.34 4.69 -18.43
N GLN A 141 2.99 4.67 -19.60
CA GLN A 141 2.35 4.97 -20.89
C GLN A 141 1.30 3.90 -21.28
N ARG A 142 1.47 2.64 -20.85
CA ARG A 142 0.51 1.55 -21.14
C ARG A 142 -0.83 1.74 -20.41
N LEU A 143 -0.84 2.45 -19.27
CA LEU A 143 -2.08 2.79 -18.54
C LEU A 143 -2.98 3.80 -19.27
N ILE A 144 -2.48 4.42 -20.35
CA ILE A 144 -3.18 5.44 -21.16
C ILE A 144 -3.91 4.81 -22.35
N ILE A 145 -3.43 3.67 -22.86
CA ILE A 145 -3.82 3.07 -24.16
C ILE A 145 -5.02 2.10 -24.05
N VAL A 146 -5.31 1.59 -22.85
CA VAL A 146 -6.55 0.86 -22.52
C VAL A 146 -7.57 1.81 -21.90
#